data_AF-A0A7W9Z045-F1
#
_entry.id   AF-A0A7W9Z045-F1
#
_cell.length_a   1.000
_cell.length_b   1.000
_cell.length_c   1.000
_cell.angle_alpha   90.00
_cell.angle_beta   90.00
_cell.angle_gamma   90.00
#
_symmetry.space_group_name_H-M   'P 1'
#
loop_
_entity.id
_entity.type
_entity.pdbx_description
1 polymer ?
#
loop_
_entity_poly.entity_id
_entity_poly.type
_entity_poly.pdbx_seq_one_letter_code
_entity_poly.pdbx_strand_id
1 'polypeptide(L)' 'MQDERQVALGRRSFLRAFGGASSTVVAAVTLGAGEAQAYQPGEDEAGERYRETDHVKAFYRVNRYPQQK' A
#
# COMPACT_ATOMS: atom_id res chain seq x y z
N MET A 1 13.94 -30.44 -1.46
CA MET A 1 12.48 -30.20 -1.53
C MET A 1 11.74 -30.38 -0.19
N GLN A 2 12.12 -31.31 0.69
CA GLN A 2 11.43 -31.49 1.99
C GLN A 2 11.87 -30.45 3.05
N ASP A 3 13.17 -30.10 3.10
CA ASP A 3 13.70 -29.11 4.06
C ASP A 3 13.12 -27.70 3.86
N GLU A 4 12.93 -27.25 2.61
CA GLU A 4 12.34 -25.94 2.33
C GLU A 4 10.88 -25.83 2.79
N ARG A 5 10.11 -26.93 2.69
CA ARG A 5 8.74 -27.01 3.23
C ARG A 5 8.74 -26.94 4.75
N GLN A 6 9.68 -27.60 5.43
CA GLN A 6 9.83 -27.56 6.88
C GLN A 6 10.21 -26.15 7.37
N VAL A 7 11.12 -25.47 6.66
CA VAL A 7 11.52 -24.08 6.93
C VAL A 7 10.36 -23.10 6.68
N ALA A 8 9.58 -23.30 5.61
CA ALA A 8 8.40 -22.49 5.30
C ALA A 8 7.30 -22.66 6.36
N LEU A 9 7.11 -23.88 6.89
CA LEU A 9 6.21 -24.15 8.03
C LEU A 9 6.71 -23.46 9.31
N GLY A 10 8.02 -23.44 9.55
CA GLY A 10 8.64 -22.77 10.71
C GLY A 10 8.44 -21.25 10.72
N ARG A 11 8.67 -20.57 9.58
CA ARG A 11 8.49 -19.11 9.47
C ARG A 11 7.03 -18.69 9.64
N ARG A 12 6.10 -19.43 9.04
CA ARG A 12 4.65 -19.17 9.17
C ARG A 12 4.15 -19.45 10.58
N SER A 13 4.67 -20.49 11.23
CA SER A 13 4.36 -20.79 12.63
C SER A 13 4.88 -19.70 13.56
N PHE A 14 6.10 -19.22 13.34
CA PHE A 14 6.69 -18.09 14.07
C PHE A 14 5.85 -16.82 13.95
N LEU A 15 5.49 -16.40 12.73
CA LEU A 15 4.64 -15.22 12.51
C LEU A 15 3.24 -15.39 13.09
N ARG A 16 2.69 -16.61 13.15
CA ARG A 16 1.41 -16.85 13.84
C ARG A 16 1.52 -16.83 15.37
N ALA A 17 2.62 -17.32 15.93
CA ALA A 17 2.83 -17.28 17.37
C ALA A 17 3.09 -15.84 17.86
N PHE A 18 3.95 -15.09 17.16
CA PHE A 18 4.27 -13.70 17.50
C PHE A 18 3.22 -12.69 17.02
N GLY A 19 2.59 -12.91 15.86
CA GLY A 19 1.54 -12.05 15.32
C GLY A 19 0.11 -12.44 15.71
N GLY A 20 -0.10 -13.64 16.26
CA GLY A 20 -1.42 -14.11 16.72
C GLY A 20 -1.63 -13.92 18.23
N ALA A 21 -0.59 -13.87 19.05
CA ALA A 21 -0.73 -13.51 20.47
C ALA A 21 -1.11 -12.03 20.68
N SER A 22 -0.95 -11.19 19.65
CA SER A 22 -1.37 -9.78 19.62
C SER A 22 -2.77 -9.57 19.02
N SER A 23 -3.47 -10.64 18.58
CA SER A 23 -4.74 -10.48 17.85
C SER A 23 -6.00 -10.42 18.74
N THR A 24 -5.88 -10.45 20.07
CA THR A 24 -7.06 -10.32 20.96
C THR A 24 -7.49 -8.87 21.19
N VAL A 25 -6.70 -7.88 20.77
CA VAL A 25 -7.12 -6.47 20.74
C VAL A 25 -6.57 -5.79 19.49
N VAL A 26 -6.89 -6.32 18.31
CA VAL A 26 -7.00 -5.40 17.16
C VAL A 26 -8.38 -4.77 17.33
N ALA A 27 -8.44 -3.68 18.11
CA ALA A 27 -9.53 -2.74 17.97
C ALA A 27 -9.64 -2.51 16.46
N ALA A 28 -10.78 -2.87 15.89
CA ALA A 28 -11.09 -2.52 14.52
C ALA A 28 -11.08 -1.00 14.49
N VAL A 29 -9.92 -0.42 14.17
CA VAL A 29 -9.82 0.96 13.78
C VAL A 29 -10.59 0.98 12.49
N THR A 30 -11.86 1.34 12.59
CA THR A 30 -12.62 1.80 11.45
C THR A 30 -11.78 2.95 10.91
N LEU A 31 -11.04 2.68 9.84
CA LEU A 31 -10.52 3.74 8.98
C LEU A 31 -11.78 4.40 8.44
N GLY A 32 -12.32 5.35 9.20
CA GLY A 32 -13.48 6.10 8.80
C GLY A 32 -13.19 6.63 7.41
N ALA A 33 -14.16 6.51 6.51
CA ALA A 33 -14.11 7.15 5.20
C ALA A 33 -14.25 8.68 5.37
N GLY A 34 -13.37 9.28 6.17
CA GLY A 34 -13.18 10.72 6.20
C GLY A 34 -12.55 11.16 4.88
N GLU A 35 -12.76 12.42 4.53
CA GLU A 35 -12.05 13.00 3.39
C GLU A 35 -10.54 12.81 3.58
N ALA A 36 -9.91 12.16 2.60
CA ALA A 36 -8.47 12.03 2.56
C ALA A 36 -7.86 13.43 2.45
N GLN A 37 -7.23 13.89 3.53
CA GLN A 37 -6.43 15.10 3.53
C GLN A 37 -5.14 14.79 2.78
N ALA A 38 -5.18 14.93 1.45
CA ALA A 38 -4.01 14.79 0.61
C ALA A 38 -3.16 16.06 0.72
N TYR A 39 -1.99 15.94 1.32
CA TYR A 39 -0.98 17.00 1.27
C TYR A 39 -0.47 17.11 -0.16
N GLN A 40 -0.55 18.30 -0.74
CA GLN A 40 0.00 18.59 -2.05
C GLN A 40 1.39 19.20 -1.87
N PRO A 41 2.47 18.44 -2.09
CA PRO A 41 3.82 19.00 -2.01
C PRO A 41 3.99 20.10 -3.05
N GLY A 42 4.64 21.19 -2.66
CA GLY A 42 4.99 22.29 -3.56
C GLY A 42 6.06 21.90 -4.57
N GLU A 43 6.35 22.78 -5.53
CA GLU A 43 7.40 22.55 -6.55
C GLU A 43 8.77 22.29 -5.92
N ASP A 44 9.07 22.94 -4.79
CA ASP A 44 10.32 22.80 -4.04
C ASP A 44 10.46 21.43 -3.34
N GLU A 45 9.32 20.78 -3.06
CA GLU A 45 9.25 19.47 -2.41
C GLU A 45 9.10 18.33 -3.43
N ALA A 46 8.74 18.67 -4.67
CA ALA A 46 8.76 17.73 -5.78
C ALA A 46 10.22 17.38 -6.08
N GLY A 47 10.65 16.20 -5.62
CA GLY A 47 12.05 15.78 -5.76
C GLY A 47 12.56 15.90 -7.21
N GLU A 48 13.84 16.23 -7.38
CA GLU A 48 14.49 16.58 -8.67
C GLU A 48 14.28 15.58 -9.83
N ARG A 49 13.88 14.34 -9.49
CA ARG A 49 13.60 13.27 -10.45
C ARG A 49 12.19 13.33 -11.03
N TYR A 50 11.27 14.07 -10.39
CA TYR A 50 9.93 14.26 -10.89
C TYR A 50 9.95 15.20 -12.08
N ARG A 51 9.42 14.75 -13.21
CA ARG A 51 9.34 15.53 -14.44
C ARG A 51 7.98 15.32 -15.08
N GLU A 52 7.23 16.41 -15.18
CA GLU A 52 5.97 16.41 -15.92
C GLU A 52 6.26 16.35 -17.41
N THR A 53 6.03 15.19 -18.02
CA THR A 53 6.26 14.98 -19.45
C THR A 53 4.96 14.60 -20.14
N ASP A 54 4.80 15.05 -21.39
CA ASP A 54 3.54 14.90 -22.13
C ASP A 54 3.13 13.44 -22.32
N HIS A 55 4.09 12.54 -22.55
CA HIS A 55 3.82 11.12 -22.74
C HIS A 55 3.29 10.44 -21.46
N VAL A 56 3.79 10.82 -20.29
CA VAL A 56 3.29 10.31 -18.99
C VAL A 56 1.87 10.82 -18.75
N LYS A 57 1.62 12.11 -18.97
CA LYS A 57 0.27 12.70 -18.84
C LYS A 57 -0.72 12.04 -19.80
N ALA A 58 -0.31 11.79 -21.04
CA ALA A 58 -1.13 11.12 -22.04
C ALA A 58 -1.48 9.69 -21.61
N PHE A 59 -0.51 8.91 -21.11
CA PHE A 59 -0.73 7.55 -20.62
C PHE A 59 -1.81 7.47 -19.54
N TYR A 60 -1.75 8.34 -18.53
CA TYR A 60 -2.75 8.35 -17.46
C TYR A 60 -4.10 8.92 -17.90
N ARG A 61 -4.12 9.85 -18.87
CA ARG A 61 -5.37 10.38 -19.43
C ARG A 61 -6.16 9.28 -20.16
N VAL A 62 -5.50 8.47 -20.98
CA VAL A 62 -6.18 7.44 -21.79
C VAL A 62 -6.57 6.20 -20.99
N ASN A 63 -5.83 5.89 -19.92
CA ASN A 63 -6.05 4.71 -19.08
C ASN A 63 -6.87 5.02 -17.81
N ARG A 64 -7.53 6.17 -17.74
CA ARG A 64 -8.34 6.55 -16.58
C ARG A 64 -9.58 5.66 -16.48
N TYR A 65 -9.90 5.22 -15.27
CA TYR A 65 -11.17 4.54 -15.00
C TYR A 65 -12.37 5.47 -15.32
N PRO A 66 -13.47 4.94 -15.86
CA PRO A 66 -14.68 5.72 -16.09
C PRO A 66 -15.16 6.29 -14.76
N GLN A 67 -15.34 7.61 -14.72
CA GLN A 67 -15.91 8.26 -13.55
C GLN A 67 -17.40 7.94 -13.52
N GLN A 68 -17.88 7.39 -12.40
CA GLN A 68 -19.32 7.19 -12.20
C GLN A 68 -19.99 8.57 -12.21
N LYS A 69 -21.09 8.68 -12.98
CA LYS A 69 -21.91 9.90 -13.08
C LYS A 69 -22.82 10.06 -11.86
#